data_AF-A0A379GAX8-F1
#
_entry.id   AF-A0A379GAX8-F1
#
_cell.length_a   1.000
_cell.length_b   1.000
_cell.length_c   1.000
_cell.angle_alpha   90.00
_cell.angle_beta   90.00
_cell.angle_gamma   90.00
#
_symmetry.space_group_name_H-M   'P 1'
#
loop_
_entity.id
_entity.type
_entity.pdbx_description
1 polymer ?
#
loop_
_entity_poly.entity_id
_entity_poly.type
_entity_poly.pdbx_seq_one_letter_code
_entity_poly.pdbx_strand_id
1 'polypeptide(L)'
;MLSFNEPFFQGHFPGKPIFPGVLILEAMAQATGILAFKSVGKLEPGELYYFAAIDGARFKRPVLPGDQMVLEVEFIKERRGVARFKGVAKVDGEIACEAEMMCARRREV
;
A
#
# COMPACT_ATOMS: atom_id res chain seq x y z
N MET A 1 -6.27 -10.98 5.82
CA MET A 1 -5.74 -12.35 5.70
C MET A 1 -5.65 -12.65 4.22
N LEU A 2 -4.51 -13.15 3.75
CA LEU A 2 -4.31 -13.52 2.37
C LEU A 2 -4.78 -14.95 2.14
N SER A 3 -5.46 -15.19 1.03
CA SER A 3 -5.99 -16.51 0.68
C SER A 3 -5.32 -17.04 -0.58
N PHE A 4 -5.00 -18.33 -0.60
CA PHE A 4 -4.47 -18.97 -1.81
C PHE A 4 -5.42 -18.86 -3.01
N ASN A 5 -6.72 -18.65 -2.77
CA ASN A 5 -7.73 -18.49 -3.81
C ASN A 5 -7.64 -17.13 -4.55
N GLU A 6 -6.63 -16.31 -4.29
CA GLU A 6 -6.41 -15.05 -4.98
C GLU A 6 -5.63 -15.25 -6.30
N PRO A 7 -6.00 -14.55 -7.38
CA PRO A 7 -5.57 -14.87 -8.74
C PRO A 7 -4.05 -14.75 -8.95
N PHE A 8 -3.39 -13.84 -8.23
CA PHE A 8 -1.95 -13.62 -8.39
C PHE A 8 -1.09 -14.78 -7.86
N PHE A 9 -1.60 -15.62 -6.94
CA PHE A 9 -0.82 -16.75 -6.41
C PHE A 9 -0.62 -17.87 -7.44
N GLN A 10 -1.47 -17.95 -8.48
CA GLN A 10 -1.30 -18.90 -9.58
C GLN A 10 -0.04 -18.58 -10.42
N GLY A 11 0.30 -17.29 -10.52
CA GLY A 11 1.43 -16.81 -11.33
C GLY A 11 2.67 -16.41 -10.53
N HIS A 12 2.57 -16.21 -9.21
CA HIS A 12 3.66 -15.71 -8.38
C HIS A 12 3.85 -16.55 -7.12
N PHE A 13 4.49 -17.70 -7.20
CA PHE A 13 4.98 -18.39 -8.40
C PHE A 13 4.35 -19.79 -8.47
N PRO A 14 4.26 -20.40 -9.67
CA PRO A 14 3.79 -21.79 -9.79
C PRO A 14 4.56 -22.73 -8.83
N GLY A 15 3.84 -23.43 -7.95
CA GLY A 15 4.42 -24.32 -6.93
C GLY A 15 5.08 -23.63 -5.73
N LYS A 16 5.17 -22.29 -5.71
CA LYS A 16 5.73 -21.51 -4.61
C LYS A 16 4.98 -20.17 -4.47
N PRO A 17 3.78 -20.16 -3.88
CA PRO A 17 2.97 -18.95 -3.76
C PRO A 17 3.64 -17.95 -2.83
N ILE A 18 3.88 -16.74 -3.33
CA ILE A 18 4.42 -15.59 -2.59
C ILE A 18 3.58 -14.38 -2.96
N PHE A 19 3.14 -13.60 -1.99
CA PHE A 19 2.38 -12.40 -2.27
C PHE A 19 3.32 -11.37 -2.95
N PRO A 20 2.97 -10.83 -4.13
CA PRO A 20 3.84 -9.90 -4.83
C PRO A 20 4.15 -8.66 -4.00
N GLY A 21 5.44 -8.32 -3.83
CA GLY A 21 5.86 -7.17 -3.02
C GLY A 21 5.26 -5.84 -3.48
N VAL A 22 5.06 -5.66 -4.78
CA VAL A 22 4.39 -4.48 -5.35
C VAL A 22 2.94 -4.34 -4.88
N LEU A 23 2.25 -5.46 -4.61
CA LEU A 23 0.88 -5.42 -4.09
C LEU A 23 0.85 -5.08 -2.60
N ILE A 24 1.94 -5.32 -1.86
CA ILE A 24 2.08 -4.82 -0.48
C ILE A 24 2.14 -3.29 -0.50
N LEU A 25 2.95 -2.71 -1.39
CA LEU A 25 3.05 -1.26 -1.57
C LEU A 25 1.71 -0.66 -2.00
N GLU A 26 1.02 -1.28 -2.95
CA GLU A 26 -0.32 -0.86 -3.39
C GLU A 26 -1.34 -0.91 -2.24
N ALA A 27 -1.35 -1.98 -1.45
CA ALA A 27 -2.25 -2.09 -0.30
C ALA A 27 -1.99 -0.99 0.75
N MET A 28 -0.72 -0.67 1.02
CA MET A 28 -0.37 0.46 1.88
C MET A 28 -0.82 1.79 1.26
N ALA A 29 -0.59 2.02 -0.04
CA ALA A 29 -1.03 3.23 -0.72
C ALA A 29 -2.56 3.41 -0.64
N GLN A 30 -3.35 2.35 -0.86
CA GLN A 30 -4.80 2.42 -0.71
C GLN A 30 -5.26 2.71 0.72
N ALA A 31 -4.57 2.14 1.73
CA ALA A 31 -4.83 2.46 3.13
C ALA A 31 -4.60 3.96 3.43
N THR A 32 -3.61 4.60 2.80
CA THR A 32 -3.40 6.05 2.93
C THR A 32 -4.56 6.86 2.34
N GLY A 33 -5.22 6.37 1.30
CA GLY A 33 -6.41 7.01 0.72
C GLY A 33 -7.58 7.08 1.71
N ILE A 34 -7.77 6.02 2.51
CA ILE A 34 -8.77 5.99 3.59
C ILE A 34 -8.39 6.98 4.70
N LEU A 35 -7.12 6.99 5.10
CA LEU A 35 -6.62 7.93 6.12
C LEU A 35 -6.79 9.39 5.67
N ALA A 36 -6.43 9.71 4.43
CA ALA A 36 -6.61 11.03 3.83
C ALA A 36 -8.09 11.42 3.82
N PHE A 37 -8.97 10.53 3.35
CA PHE A 37 -10.42 10.74 3.37
C PHE A 37 -10.96 11.06 4.76
N LYS A 38 -10.50 10.34 5.80
CA LYS A 38 -10.91 10.56 7.19
C LYS A 38 -10.32 11.82 7.80
N SER A 39 -9.17 12.29 7.32
CA SER A 39 -8.43 13.43 7.90
C SER A 39 -8.80 14.76 7.28
N VAL A 40 -8.98 14.82 5.95
CA VAL A 40 -9.22 16.06 5.20
C VAL A 40 -10.57 16.12 4.48
N GLY A 41 -11.36 15.05 4.56
CA GLY A 41 -12.68 14.97 3.92
C GLY A 41 -12.66 14.21 2.58
N LYS A 42 -13.83 14.12 1.95
CA LYS A 42 -14.00 13.37 0.70
C LYS A 42 -13.27 14.05 -0.45
N LEU A 43 -12.78 13.25 -1.39
CA LEU A 43 -12.42 13.73 -2.71
C LEU A 43 -13.66 14.24 -3.43
N GLU A 44 -13.51 15.34 -4.17
CA GLU A 44 -14.57 15.82 -5.07
C GLU A 44 -14.76 14.81 -6.23
N PRO A 45 -15.96 14.75 -6.84
CA PRO A 45 -16.18 13.91 -8.02
C PRO A 45 -15.14 14.21 -9.12
N GLY A 46 -14.45 13.16 -9.57
CA GLY A 46 -13.38 13.24 -10.57
C GLY A 46 -11.99 13.53 -10.00
N GLU A 47 -11.80 13.61 -8.69
CA GLU A 47 -10.46 13.65 -8.08
C GLU A 47 -9.98 12.24 -7.70
N LEU A 48 -8.73 11.94 -8.03
CA LEU A 48 -8.02 10.69 -7.67
C LEU A 48 -6.65 11.01 -7.06
N TYR A 49 -6.21 10.15 -6.15
CA TYR A 49 -4.82 10.11 -5.68
C TYR A 49 -4.02 9.13 -6.52
N TYR A 50 -3.13 9.65 -7.36
CA TYR A 50 -2.20 8.82 -8.13
C TYR A 50 -1.01 8.46 -7.26
N PHE A 51 -0.68 7.18 -7.22
CA PHE A 51 0.54 6.70 -6.56
C PHE A 51 1.76 7.15 -7.38
N ALA A 52 2.41 8.23 -6.93
CA ALA A 52 3.32 9.03 -7.75
C ALA A 52 4.80 8.69 -7.54
N ALA A 53 5.20 8.29 -6.33
CA ALA A 53 6.56 7.87 -6.03
C ALA A 53 6.63 6.95 -4.81
N ILE A 54 7.65 6.11 -4.80
CA ILE A 54 8.05 5.24 -3.69
C ILE A 54 9.51 5.53 -3.40
N ASP A 55 9.86 5.70 -2.13
CA ASP A 55 11.23 5.88 -1.67
C ASP A 55 11.58 4.89 -0.56
N GLY A 56 12.82 4.43 -0.56
CA GLY A 56 13.34 3.59 0.52
C GLY A 56 12.65 2.23 0.72
N ALA A 57 11.89 1.72 -0.26
CA ALA A 57 11.18 0.44 -0.09
C ALA A 57 12.13 -0.71 0.29
N ARG A 58 11.79 -1.46 1.35
CA ARG A 58 12.50 -2.66 1.78
C ARG A 58 11.52 -3.79 2.02
N PHE A 59 11.84 -4.98 1.52
CA PHE A 59 11.10 -6.21 1.74
C PHE A 59 11.96 -7.12 2.60
N LYS A 60 11.55 -7.36 3.84
CA LYS A 60 12.37 -8.04 4.86
C LYS A 60 12.08 -9.53 4.93
N ARG A 61 10.83 -9.93 4.65
CA ARG A 61 10.40 -11.34 4.55
C ARG A 61 9.33 -11.51 3.48
N PRO A 62 9.23 -12.69 2.85
CA PRO A 62 8.09 -13.00 2.00
C PRO A 62 6.80 -13.05 2.82
N VAL A 63 5.69 -12.73 2.16
CA VAL A 63 4.34 -12.86 2.69
C VAL A 63 3.65 -13.99 1.92
N LEU A 64 2.96 -14.88 2.62
CA LEU A 64 2.44 -16.14 2.10
C LEU A 64 0.91 -16.24 2.22
N PRO A 65 0.25 -17.16 1.48
CA PRO A 65 -1.14 -17.50 1.75
C PRO A 65 -1.33 -17.92 3.22
N GLY A 66 -2.38 -17.43 3.86
CA GLY A 66 -2.65 -17.62 5.28
C GLY A 66 -2.17 -16.45 6.15
N ASP A 67 -1.17 -15.68 5.72
CA ASP A 67 -0.66 -14.56 6.50
C ASP A 67 -1.74 -13.48 6.68
N GLN A 68 -1.82 -12.92 7.89
CA GLN A 68 -2.54 -11.67 8.12
C GLN A 68 -1.56 -10.51 8.06
N MET A 69 -1.58 -9.80 6.92
CA MET A 69 -0.86 -8.55 6.79
C MET A 69 -1.59 -7.43 7.52
N VAL A 70 -0.91 -6.82 8.50
CA VAL A 70 -1.34 -5.61 9.21
C VAL A 70 -0.64 -4.42 8.60
N LEU A 71 -1.42 -3.43 8.15
CA LEU A 71 -0.91 -2.23 7.50
C LEU A 71 -0.97 -1.06 8.46
N GLU A 72 0.19 -0.45 8.70
CA GLU A 72 0.35 0.78 9.46
C GLU A 72 0.80 1.87 8.50
N VAL A 73 -0.01 2.92 8.36
CA VAL A 73 0.30 4.06 7.50
C VAL A 73 0.18 5.36 8.27
N GLU A 74 1.15 6.24 8.08
CA GLU A 74 1.25 7.52 8.76
C GLU A 74 1.33 8.65 7.74
N PHE A 75 0.50 9.67 7.90
CA PHE A 75 0.60 10.90 7.12
C PHE A 75 1.78 11.74 7.63
N ILE A 76 2.69 12.11 6.73
CA ILE A 76 3.84 12.95 7.08
C ILE A 76 3.51 14.42 6.81
N LYS A 77 3.16 14.73 5.55
CA LYS A 77 2.86 16.09 5.10
C LYS A 77 2.20 16.11 3.73
N GLU A 78 1.56 17.23 3.40
CA GLU A 78 1.05 17.52 2.06
C GLU A 78 1.59 18.87 1.60
N ARG A 79 2.00 18.95 0.33
CA ARG A 79 2.46 20.19 -0.29
C ARG A 79 2.06 20.21 -1.74
N ARG A 80 1.28 21.23 -2.14
CA ARG A 80 0.86 21.48 -3.53
C ARG A 80 0.15 20.25 -4.14
N GLY A 81 -0.73 19.61 -3.38
CA GLY A 81 -1.48 18.44 -3.84
C GLY A 81 -0.68 17.14 -3.84
N VAL A 82 0.55 17.12 -3.31
CA VAL A 82 1.34 15.90 -3.14
C VAL A 82 1.44 15.57 -1.66
N ALA A 83 0.80 14.47 -1.26
CA ALA A 83 0.83 13.94 0.10
C ALA A 83 1.93 12.88 0.22
N ARG A 84 2.68 12.92 1.32
CA ARG A 84 3.72 11.94 1.66
C ARG A 84 3.29 11.13 2.88
N PHE A 85 3.54 9.83 2.82
CA PHE A 85 3.20 8.88 3.86
C PHE A 85 4.38 7.96 4.16
N LYS A 86 4.44 7.46 5.40
CA LYS A 86 5.26 6.32 5.78
C LYS A 86 4.35 5.10 5.91
N GLY A 87 4.77 3.96 5.37
CA GLY A 87 4.03 2.71 5.43
C GLY A 87 4.89 1.59 5.98
N VAL A 88 4.29 0.76 6.84
CA VAL A 88 4.85 -0.50 7.32
C VAL A 88 3.78 -1.59 7.21
N ALA A 89 4.14 -2.70 6.57
CA ALA A 89 3.33 -3.92 6.56
C ALA A 89 3.98 -4.95 7.48
N LYS A 90 3.20 -5.52 8.41
CA LYS A 90 3.65 -6.52 9.38
C LYS A 90 2.89 -7.85 9.21
N VAL A 91 3.55 -8.95 9.52
CA VAL A 91 2.94 -10.29 9.67
C VAL A 91 3.45 -10.85 11.00
N ASP A 92 2.54 -11.31 11.86
CA ASP A 92 2.86 -11.81 13.20
C ASP A 92 3.72 -10.84 14.04
N GLY A 93 3.52 -9.54 13.84
CA GLY A 93 4.28 -8.47 14.51
C GLY A 93 5.64 -8.15 13.89
N GLU A 94 6.13 -8.95 12.95
CA GLU A 94 7.40 -8.71 12.25
C GLU A 94 7.19 -7.84 11.01
N ILE A 95 8.14 -6.94 10.72
CA ILE A 95 8.10 -6.10 9.52
C ILE A 95 8.32 -6.99 8.29
N ALA A 96 7.34 -7.03 7.38
CA ALA A 96 7.44 -7.65 6.07
C ALA A 96 7.87 -6.65 4.99
N CYS A 97 7.31 -5.44 5.02
CA CYS A 97 7.64 -4.36 4.10
C CYS A 97 7.61 -3.00 4.79
N GLU A 98 8.48 -2.08 4.38
CA GLU A 98 8.45 -0.67 4.79
C GLU A 98 8.79 0.21 3.59
N ALA A 99 8.16 1.39 3.48
CA ALA A 99 8.44 2.37 2.43
C ALA A 99 7.94 3.77 2.80
N GLU A 100 8.52 4.80 2.18
CA GLU A 100 7.85 6.10 2.04
C GLU A 100 7.14 6.16 0.69
N MET A 101 5.93 6.72 0.69
CA MET A 101 5.05 6.78 -0.48
C MET A 101 4.58 8.21 -0.70
N MET A 102 4.44 8.60 -1.96
CA MET A 102 3.87 9.90 -2.34
C MET A 102 2.68 9.70 -3.25
N CYS A 103 1.57 10.35 -2.91
CA CYS A 103 0.34 10.34 -3.69
C CYS A 103 0.05 11.76 -4.17
N ALA A 104 -0.18 11.92 -5.48
CA ALA A 104 -0.49 13.20 -6.09
C ALA A 104 -1.98 13.27 -6.40
N ARG A 105 -2.67 14.29 -5.86
CA ARG A 105 -4.06 14.59 -6.19
C ARG A 105 -4.13 15.11 -7.62
N ARG A 106 -4.96 14.49 -8.45
CA ARG A 106 -5.24 14.93 -9.81
C ARG A 106 -6.75 14.89 -10.04
N ARG A 107 -7.21 15.79 -10.90
CA ARG A 107 -8.58 15.79 -11.40
C ARG A 107 -8.57 15.17 -12.80
N GLU A 108 -9.38 14.14 -13.00
CA GLU A 108 -9.65 13.62 -14.33
C GLU A 108 -10.48 14.65 -15.10
N VAL A 109 -10.12 14.85 -16.37
CA VAL A 109 -10.76 15.81 -17.29
C VAL A 109 -11.95 15.15 -17.98
#